data_AF-A0A5D2JDM7-F1
#
_entry.id   AF-A0A5D2JDM7-F1
#
_cell.length_a   1.000
_cell.length_b   1.000
_cell.length_c   1.000
_cell.angle_alpha   90.00
_cell.angle_beta   90.00
_cell.angle_gamma   90.00
#
_symmetry.space_group_name_H-M   'P 1'
#
loop_
_entity.id
_entity.type
_entity.pdbx_description
1 polymer ?
#
loop_
_entity_poly.entity_id
_entity_poly.type
_entity_poly.pdbx_seq_one_letter_code
_entity_poly.pdbx_strand_id
1 'polypeptide(L)'
;MASKVEKRGLMALILVLVISSLPEPALCIYWNWKFHVHLVNAMSDNSKPLMVHLKSKDNDLQEHPLWKNGDFQFHFKINFWETTLFYCTFKHGTETKVFNIFVHGDRYSESKVCKKPNKTVYWKVQDDGFLSQL
;
A
#
# COMPACT_ATOMS: atom_id res chain seq x y z
N MET A 1 28.67 -16.11 -36.73
CA MET A 1 27.33 -15.91 -36.11
C MET A 1 27.01 -16.90 -34.99
N ALA A 2 27.40 -18.18 -35.09
CA ALA A 2 27.13 -19.22 -34.08
C ALA A 2 27.62 -18.89 -32.64
N SER A 3 28.84 -18.36 -32.47
CA SER A 3 29.41 -18.04 -31.15
C SER A 3 28.63 -16.97 -30.36
N LYS A 4 27.93 -16.04 -31.03
CA LYS A 4 27.13 -15.00 -30.37
C LYS A 4 25.78 -15.54 -29.86
N VAL A 5 25.23 -16.54 -30.55
CA VAL A 5 23.98 -17.22 -30.16
C VAL A 5 24.22 -18.14 -28.98
N GLU A 6 25.34 -18.87 -28.99
CA GLU A 6 25.74 -19.77 -27.90
C GLU A 6 26.02 -19.02 -26.60
N LYS A 7 26.74 -17.87 -26.68
CA LYS A 7 26.95 -16.98 -25.54
C LYS A 7 25.64 -16.37 -25.00
N ARG A 8 24.69 -16.01 -25.88
CA ARG A 8 23.38 -15.51 -25.46
C ARG A 8 22.54 -16.62 -24.80
N GLY A 9 22.59 -17.83 -25.33
CA GLY A 9 21.95 -19.01 -24.75
C GLY A 9 22.51 -19.36 -23.38
N LEU A 10 23.83 -19.34 -23.24
CA LEU A 10 24.51 -19.62 -21.97
C LEU A 10 24.19 -18.55 -20.90
N MET A 11 24.19 -17.27 -21.28
CA MET A 11 23.82 -16.18 -20.36
C MET A 11 22.36 -16.27 -19.90
N ALA A 12 21.44 -16.64 -20.80
CA ALA A 12 20.04 -16.87 -20.44
C ALA A 12 19.87 -18.08 -19.51
N LEU A 13 20.62 -19.16 -19.76
CA LEU A 13 20.60 -20.38 -18.92
C LEU A 13 21.10 -20.08 -17.50
N ILE A 14 22.20 -19.33 -17.36
CA ILE A 14 22.74 -18.93 -16.07
C ILE A 14 21.72 -18.08 -15.30
N LEU A 15 21.04 -17.14 -15.96
CA LEU A 15 20.02 -16.31 -15.33
C LEU A 15 18.86 -17.17 -14.76
N VAL A 16 18.39 -18.15 -15.52
CA VAL A 16 17.32 -19.07 -15.09
C VAL A 16 17.75 -19.92 -13.89
N LEU A 17 18.97 -20.44 -13.89
CA LEU A 17 19.50 -21.26 -12.79
C LEU A 17 19.64 -20.43 -11.50
N VAL A 18 20.13 -19.19 -11.61
CA VAL A 18 20.22 -18.27 -10.46
C VAL A 18 18.83 -18.02 -9.87
N ILE A 19 17.84 -17.71 -10.70
CA ILE A 19 16.45 -17.46 -10.26
C ILE A 19 15.85 -18.69 -9.55
N SER A 20 16.12 -19.89 -10.06
CA SER A 20 15.60 -21.15 -9.47
C SER A 20 16.21 -21.51 -8.12
N SER A 21 17.41 -21.01 -7.83
CA SER A 21 18.13 -21.25 -6.57
C SER A 21 17.81 -20.24 -5.47
N LEU A 22 17.02 -19.21 -5.78
CA LEU A 22 16.57 -18.24 -4.81
C LEU A 22 15.51 -18.88 -3.90
N PRO A 23 15.59 -18.71 -2.56
CA PRO A 23 14.56 -19.22 -1.66
C PRO A 23 13.18 -18.62 -2.04
N GLU A 24 12.07 -19.36 -1.91
CA GLU A 24 10.72 -18.83 -2.26
C GLU A 24 10.40 -17.43 -1.71
N PRO A 25 10.81 -17.02 -0.49
CA PRO A 25 10.64 -15.64 -0.02
C PRO A 25 11.39 -14.56 -0.83
N ALA A 26 12.38 -14.94 -1.65
CA ALA A 26 13.10 -14.04 -2.55
C ALA A 26 12.42 -13.87 -3.92
N LEU A 27 11.43 -14.70 -4.25
CA LEU A 27 10.58 -14.54 -5.44
C LEU A 27 9.27 -13.78 -5.14
N CYS A 28 9.17 -13.09 -4.00
CA CYS A 28 8.01 -12.23 -3.74
C CYS A 28 8.04 -11.06 -4.74
N ILE A 29 7.29 -11.20 -5.83
CA ILE A 29 7.19 -10.19 -6.88
C ILE A 29 6.22 -9.10 -6.38
N TYR A 30 6.66 -8.28 -5.41
CA TYR A 30 5.92 -7.14 -4.82
C TYR A 30 5.28 -6.17 -5.84
N TRP A 31 5.82 -6.15 -7.04
CA TRP A 31 5.45 -5.39 -8.23
C TRP A 31 4.02 -5.68 -8.68
N ASN A 32 3.54 -6.91 -8.45
CA ASN A 32 2.16 -7.30 -8.76
C ASN A 32 1.21 -7.14 -7.57
N TRP A 33 1.70 -6.66 -6.42
CA TRP A 33 0.86 -6.50 -5.25
C TRP A 33 -0.04 -5.28 -5.42
N LYS A 34 -1.34 -5.52 -5.29
CA LYS A 34 -2.37 -4.50 -5.30
C LYS A 34 -2.96 -4.38 -3.90
N PHE A 35 -2.91 -3.18 -3.37
CA PHE A 35 -3.54 -2.84 -2.11
C PHE A 35 -4.86 -2.14 -2.38
N HIS A 36 -5.92 -2.61 -1.74
CA HIS A 36 -7.23 -2.00 -1.68
C HIS A 36 -7.41 -1.42 -0.29
N VAL A 37 -7.43 -0.10 -0.19
CA VAL A 37 -7.50 0.60 1.09
C VAL A 37 -8.89 1.18 1.25
N HIS A 38 -9.48 0.92 2.41
CA HIS A 38 -10.74 1.50 2.88
C HIS A 38 -10.45 2.43 4.05
N LEU A 39 -10.85 3.68 3.94
CA LEU A 39 -10.82 4.66 5.02
C LEU A 39 -12.27 4.88 5.48
N VAL A 40 -12.59 4.42 6.68
CA VAL A 40 -13.96 4.42 7.21
C VAL A 40 -14.07 5.42 8.35
N ASN A 41 -15.01 6.36 8.24
CA ASN A 41 -15.37 7.23 9.35
C ASN A 41 -16.35 6.51 10.28
N ALA A 42 -15.91 6.16 11.48
CA ALA A 42 -16.72 5.53 12.51
C ALA A 42 -16.81 6.36 13.79
N MET A 43 -16.61 7.68 13.67
CA MET A 43 -16.85 8.62 14.77
C MET A 43 -18.33 8.64 15.15
N SER A 44 -18.61 8.90 16.42
CA SER A 44 -19.98 9.01 16.91
C SER A 44 -20.64 10.31 16.44
N ASP A 45 -19.86 11.39 16.37
CA ASP A 45 -20.26 12.69 15.85
C ASP A 45 -20.43 12.68 14.33
N ASN A 46 -21.48 13.33 13.85
CA ASN A 46 -21.79 13.53 12.43
C ASN A 46 -22.22 14.97 12.13
N SER A 47 -21.99 15.90 13.06
CA SER A 47 -22.28 17.32 12.88
C SER A 47 -21.38 17.96 11.81
N LYS A 48 -20.20 17.40 11.61
CA LYS A 48 -19.22 17.77 10.58
C LYS A 48 -18.67 16.50 9.93
N PRO A 49 -18.29 16.55 8.64
CA PRO A 49 -17.61 15.43 8.02
C PRO A 49 -16.16 15.33 8.51
N LEU A 50 -15.60 14.13 8.45
CA LEU A 50 -14.16 13.91 8.53
C LEU A 50 -13.55 14.27 7.18
N MET A 51 -12.77 15.34 7.09
CA MET A 51 -12.04 15.66 5.86
C MET A 51 -10.80 14.77 5.79
N VAL A 52 -10.71 13.98 4.73
CA VAL A 52 -9.61 13.07 4.47
C VAL A 52 -8.80 13.62 3.32
N HIS A 53 -7.53 13.91 3.56
CA HIS A 53 -6.60 14.35 2.53
C HIS A 53 -5.46 13.33 2.42
N LEU A 54 -5.51 12.55 1.35
CA LEU A 54 -4.55 11.50 1.07
C LEU A 54 -3.36 12.07 0.30
N LYS A 55 -2.15 11.66 0.66
CA LYS A 55 -0.94 12.03 -0.07
C LYS A 55 -0.04 10.82 -0.24
N SER A 56 0.62 10.76 -1.39
CA SER A 56 1.83 9.98 -1.58
C SER A 56 2.99 10.92 -1.84
N LYS A 57 4.23 10.43 -1.72
CA LYS A 57 5.46 11.23 -1.88
C LYS A 57 5.43 12.20 -3.07
N ASP A 58 4.97 11.70 -4.22
CA ASP A 58 5.01 12.43 -5.49
C ASP A 58 3.62 12.89 -5.98
N ASN A 59 2.54 12.51 -5.28
CA ASN A 59 1.17 12.77 -5.71
C ASN A 59 0.31 13.26 -4.55
N ASP A 60 -0.13 14.51 -4.62
CA ASP A 60 -1.24 14.98 -3.80
C ASP A 60 -2.53 14.33 -4.32
N LEU A 61 -3.16 13.51 -3.48
CA LEU A 61 -4.47 12.93 -3.78
C LEU A 61 -5.53 13.85 -3.16
N GLN A 62 -6.68 13.93 -3.83
CA GLN A 62 -7.71 14.93 -3.56
C GLN A 62 -8.22 14.86 -2.11
N GLU A 63 -8.72 15.99 -1.58
CA GLU A 63 -9.41 16.02 -0.29
C GLU A 63 -10.87 15.53 -0.46
N HIS A 64 -11.30 14.64 0.42
CA HIS A 64 -12.64 14.05 0.37
C HIS A 64 -13.35 14.19 1.72
N PRO A 65 -14.59 14.74 1.74
CA PRO A 65 -15.42 14.73 2.95
C PRO A 65 -15.97 13.33 3.18
N LEU A 66 -15.82 12.82 4.39
CA LEU A 66 -16.29 11.51 4.81
C LEU A 66 -17.27 11.65 5.98
N TRP A 67 -18.56 11.55 5.71
CA TRP A 67 -19.61 11.53 6.74
C TRP A 67 -19.57 10.24 7.55
N LYS A 68 -20.28 10.20 8.68
CA LYS A 68 -20.36 9.02 9.54
C LYS A 68 -20.78 7.78 8.74
N ASN A 69 -20.06 6.68 8.98
CA ASN A 69 -20.14 5.40 8.26
C ASN A 69 -19.75 5.47 6.77
N GLY A 70 -19.27 6.62 6.29
CA GLY A 70 -18.73 6.76 4.95
C GLY A 70 -17.45 5.95 4.79
N ASP A 71 -17.23 5.46 3.57
CA ASP A 71 -16.06 4.68 3.17
C ASP A 71 -15.42 5.33 1.94
N PHE A 72 -14.20 5.84 2.12
CA PHE A 72 -13.38 6.31 1.02
C PHE A 72 -12.40 5.22 0.62
N GLN A 73 -12.45 4.83 -0.65
CA GLN A 73 -11.69 3.71 -1.16
C GLN A 73 -10.70 4.17 -2.21
N PHE A 74 -9.49 3.63 -2.14
CA PHE A 74 -8.51 3.77 -3.21
C PHE A 74 -7.67 2.50 -3.31
N HIS A 75 -6.96 2.35 -4.42
CA HIS A 75 -6.04 1.25 -4.60
C HIS A 75 -4.74 1.70 -5.24
N PHE A 76 -3.67 0.98 -4.95
CA PHE A 76 -2.36 1.23 -5.52
C PHE A 76 -1.57 -0.06 -5.69
N LYS A 77 -0.47 0.03 -6.43
CA LYS A 77 0.56 -1.02 -6.50
C LYS A 77 1.86 -0.49 -5.94
N ILE A 78 2.68 -1.38 -5.38
CA ILE A 78 4.04 -1.02 -4.98
C ILE A 78 4.82 -0.61 -6.24
N ASN A 79 5.51 0.52 -6.17
CA ASN A 79 6.38 0.97 -7.24
C ASN A 79 7.57 0.00 -7.44
N PHE A 80 8.12 -0.04 -8.65
CA PHE A 80 9.29 -0.88 -8.98
C PHE A 80 10.48 -0.65 -8.02
N TRP A 81 10.60 0.57 -7.49
CA TRP A 81 11.67 0.97 -6.59
C TRP A 81 11.40 0.67 -5.12
N GLU A 82 10.32 -0.05 -4.77
CA GLU A 82 10.05 -0.50 -3.39
C GLU A 82 10.14 0.62 -2.34
N THR A 83 9.60 1.80 -2.67
CA THR A 83 9.66 3.03 -1.84
C THR A 83 8.28 3.65 -1.65
N THR A 84 7.24 2.85 -1.79
CA THR A 84 5.85 3.33 -1.76
C THR A 84 5.45 3.75 -0.36
N LEU A 85 4.94 4.98 -0.23
CA LEU A 85 4.51 5.60 1.02
C LEU A 85 3.21 6.36 0.80
N PHE A 86 2.22 6.12 1.67
CA PHE A 86 0.98 6.89 1.73
C PHE A 86 0.72 7.36 3.15
N TYR A 87 0.30 8.62 3.27
CA TYR A 87 -0.12 9.21 4.52
C TYR A 87 -1.41 10.00 4.32
N CYS A 88 -2.26 10.03 5.35
CA CYS A 88 -3.51 10.75 5.35
C CYS A 88 -3.49 11.83 6.43
N THR A 89 -3.95 13.02 6.05
CA THR A 89 -4.37 14.05 6.99
C THR A 89 -5.87 13.93 7.21
N PHE A 90 -6.27 13.79 8.46
CA PHE A 90 -7.65 13.72 8.91
C PHE A 90 -7.98 14.99 9.65
N LYS A 91 -9.00 15.73 9.22
CA LYS A 91 -9.48 16.93 9.91
C LYS A 91 -10.93 16.74 10.33
N HIS A 92 -11.22 17.03 11.59
CA HIS A 92 -12.58 17.04 12.12
C HIS A 92 -12.76 18.28 13.00
N GLY A 93 -13.51 19.26 12.51
CA GLY A 93 -13.60 20.56 13.16
C GLY A 93 -12.24 21.26 13.23
N THR A 94 -11.76 21.55 14.45
CA THR A 94 -10.45 22.18 14.70
C THR A 94 -9.33 21.16 14.89
N GLU A 95 -9.66 19.88 15.03
CA GLU A 95 -8.68 18.82 15.23
C GLU A 95 -8.11 18.36 13.89
N THR A 96 -6.79 18.18 13.84
CA THR A 96 -6.08 17.64 12.69
C THR A 96 -5.09 16.58 13.15
N LYS A 97 -5.12 15.42 12.51
CA LYS A 97 -4.16 14.33 12.75
C LYS A 97 -3.60 13.83 11.44
N VAL A 98 -2.32 13.45 11.43
CA VAL A 98 -1.64 12.89 10.25
C VAL A 98 -1.15 11.50 10.60
N PHE A 99 -1.42 10.53 9.73
CA PHE A 99 -0.99 9.16 9.91
C PHE A 99 -0.43 8.57 8.64
N ASN A 100 0.66 7.81 8.77
CA ASN A 100 1.14 6.93 7.71
C ASN A 100 0.19 5.73 7.65
N ILE A 101 -0.53 5.62 6.55
CA ILE A 101 -1.49 4.53 6.32
C ILE A 101 -0.89 3.40 5.48
N PHE A 102 0.30 3.62 4.90
CA PHE A 102 1.08 2.58 4.25
C PHE A 102 2.55 2.98 4.16
N VAL A 103 3.47 2.08 4.53
CA VAL A 103 4.92 2.27 4.40
C VAL A 103 5.53 0.98 3.90
N HIS A 104 6.06 0.97 2.68
CA HIS A 104 6.73 -0.22 2.17
C HIS A 104 7.85 -0.69 3.13
N GLY A 105 7.94 -2.00 3.37
CA GLY A 105 8.87 -2.61 4.32
C GLY A 105 8.42 -2.60 5.78
N ASP A 106 7.35 -1.89 6.15
CA ASP A 106 6.79 -1.96 7.49
C ASP A 106 5.95 -3.24 7.68
N ARG A 107 6.33 -4.04 8.69
CA ARG A 107 5.66 -5.29 9.06
C ARG A 107 4.16 -5.11 9.32
N TYR A 108 3.73 -3.94 9.80
CA TYR A 108 2.33 -3.62 10.05
C TYR A 108 1.58 -3.45 8.72
N SER A 109 2.03 -2.52 7.88
CA SER A 109 1.36 -2.25 6.60
C SER A 109 1.46 -3.41 5.59
N GLU A 110 2.49 -4.27 5.72
CA GLU A 110 2.79 -5.31 4.75
C GLU A 110 2.60 -6.74 5.25
N SER A 111 1.89 -6.96 6.36
CA SER A 111 1.57 -8.25 7.00
C SER A 111 2.20 -9.48 6.31
N LYS A 112 3.24 -10.02 6.96
CA LYS A 112 4.16 -11.11 6.54
C LYS A 112 3.47 -12.31 5.88
N VAL A 113 3.04 -12.17 4.65
CA VAL A 113 2.39 -13.23 3.91
C VAL A 113 2.67 -13.00 2.43
N CYS A 114 3.77 -13.55 1.92
CA CYS A 114 4.03 -13.66 0.48
C CYS A 114 3.02 -14.55 -0.28
N LYS A 115 1.81 -14.76 0.26
CA LYS A 115 0.81 -15.70 -0.29
C LYS A 115 -0.34 -15.03 -1.04
N LYS A 116 -0.49 -13.70 -1.01
CA LYS A 116 -1.60 -13.02 -1.71
C LYS A 116 -1.15 -11.73 -2.40
N PRO A 117 -1.27 -11.63 -3.74
CA PRO A 117 -0.97 -10.40 -4.48
C PRO A 117 -2.03 -9.32 -4.28
N ASN A 118 -3.24 -9.66 -3.83
CA ASN A 118 -4.26 -8.68 -3.51
C ASN A 118 -4.44 -8.61 -2.00
N LYS A 119 -4.26 -7.42 -1.43
CA LYS A 119 -4.46 -7.16 0.00
C LYS A 119 -5.54 -6.10 0.16
N THR A 120 -6.49 -6.33 1.05
CA THR A 120 -7.47 -5.33 1.46
C THR A 120 -7.09 -4.87 2.86
N VAL A 121 -7.07 -3.56 3.08
CA VAL A 121 -6.68 -2.94 4.32
C VAL A 121 -7.78 -1.97 4.72
N TYR A 122 -8.27 -2.10 5.94
CA TYR A 122 -9.24 -1.18 6.51
C TYR A 122 -8.55 -0.29 7.53
N TRP A 123 -8.80 1.01 7.42
CA TRP A 123 -8.44 2.01 8.41
C TRP A 123 -9.72 2.65 8.92
N LYS A 124 -10.00 2.45 10.20
CA LYS A 124 -11.19 2.98 10.84
C LYS A 124 -10.78 4.19 11.68
N VAL A 125 -11.45 5.32 11.51
CA VAL A 125 -11.26 6.52 12.34
C VAL A 125 -12.39 6.60 13.36
N GLN A 126 -12.03 6.62 14.64
CA GLN A 126 -12.96 6.63 15.77
C GLN A 126 -12.68 7.84 16.68
N ASP A 127 -13.55 8.09 17.66
CA ASP A 127 -13.50 9.29 18.52
C ASP A 127 -12.18 9.42 19.32
N ASP A 128 -11.55 8.30 19.67
CA ASP A 128 -10.24 8.25 20.35
C ASP A 128 -9.04 8.39 19.38
N GLY A 129 -9.32 8.51 18.08
CA GLY A 129 -8.31 8.58 17.02
C GLY A 129 -7.59 7.26 16.75
N PHE A 130 -8.10 6.12 17.25
CA PHE A 130 -7.47 4.82 16.99
C PHE A 130 -7.76 4.37 15.56
N LEU A 131 -6.67 4.25 14.80
CA LEU A 131 -6.58 3.58 13.51
C LEU A 131 -6.32 2.08 13.75
N SER A 132 -7.32 1.22 13.56
CA SER A 132 -7.11 -0.23 13.57
C SER A 132 -6.99 -0.76 12.15
N GLN A 133 -5.89 -1.44 11.84
CA GLN A 133 -5.77 -2.33 10.69
C GLN A 133 -6.51 -3.64 11.01
N LEU A 134 -7.57 -3.96 10.26
CA LEU A 134 -8.27 -5.26 10.29
C LEU A 134 -7.68 -6.23 9.26
#